data_AF-A0A958NA39-F1
#
_entry.id   AF-A0A958NA39-F1
#
_cell.length_a   1.000
_cell.length_b   1.000
_cell.length_c   1.000
_cell.angle_alpha   90.00
_cell.angle_beta   90.00
_cell.angle_gamma   90.00
#
_symmetry.space_group_name_H-M   'P 1'
#
loop_
_entity.id
_entity.type
_entity.pdbx_description
1 polymer ?
#
loop_
_entity_poly.entity_id
_entity_poly.type
_entity_poly.pdbx_seq_one_letter_code
_entity_poly.pdbx_strand_id
1 'polypeptide(L)'
;MRPVLKGATAALTLTLFTFHFAMASSEFGYSGSDGRNASDGRDGHRVEDVVLHVDGLAHSYVLNGTNGESADHGESGSDAWSCSHDCPWEDVYGADGGDGGNGGDGGNGGRGGDLTAYYMDLSQLKNVSLVAYGGYG
;
A
#
# COMPACT_ATOMS: atom_id res chain seq x y z
N MET A 1 -43.41 -60.08 54.15
CA MET A 1 -43.29 -59.81 52.70
C MET A 1 -43.89 -58.45 52.40
N ARG A 2 -43.04 -57.47 52.05
CA ARG A 2 -43.32 -56.23 51.30
C ARG A 2 -41.98 -55.49 51.14
N PRO A 3 -41.47 -55.29 49.91
CA PRO A 3 -40.19 -54.61 49.66
C PRO A 3 -40.40 -53.09 49.57
N VAL A 4 -39.40 -52.36 49.05
CA VAL A 4 -39.40 -50.93 48.62
C VAL A 4 -38.79 -49.99 49.66
N LEU A 5 -37.80 -49.13 49.40
CA LEU A 5 -36.99 -48.79 48.23
C LEU A 5 -35.67 -48.19 48.79
N LYS A 6 -34.51 -48.45 48.18
CA LYS A 6 -33.27 -47.73 48.50
C LYS A 6 -33.43 -46.28 48.02
N GLY A 7 -33.41 -45.32 48.94
CA GLY A 7 -33.41 -43.90 48.61
C GLY A 7 -32.10 -43.51 47.95
N ALA A 8 -32.12 -43.29 46.64
CA ALA A 8 -31.03 -42.63 45.93
C ALA A 8 -31.20 -41.12 46.13
N THR A 9 -30.34 -40.52 46.93
CA THR A 9 -30.28 -39.07 47.12
C THR A 9 -29.71 -38.45 45.84
N ALA A 10 -30.58 -38.04 44.92
CA ALA A 10 -30.19 -37.26 43.76
C ALA A 10 -29.93 -35.81 44.21
N ALA A 11 -28.65 -35.43 44.32
CA ALA A 11 -28.25 -34.05 44.50
C ALA A 11 -28.53 -33.29 43.19
N LEU A 12 -29.58 -32.46 43.20
CA LEU A 12 -29.96 -31.61 42.08
C LEU A 12 -29.07 -30.36 42.11
N THR A 13 -27.96 -30.37 41.39
CA THR A 13 -27.16 -29.17 41.14
C THR A 13 -27.92 -28.23 40.20
N LEU A 14 -28.46 -27.16 40.76
CA LEU A 14 -29.11 -26.08 40.02
C LEU A 14 -28.04 -25.17 39.41
N THR A 15 -27.63 -25.47 38.18
CA THR A 15 -26.74 -24.59 37.42
C THR A 15 -27.55 -23.39 36.94
N LEU A 16 -27.39 -22.22 37.59
CA LEU A 16 -27.95 -20.97 37.10
C LEU A 16 -27.29 -20.62 35.77
N PHE A 17 -28.00 -20.85 34.66
CA PHE A 17 -27.60 -20.37 33.34
C PHE A 17 -27.86 -18.86 33.30
N THR A 18 -26.81 -18.05 33.45
CA THR A 18 -26.87 -16.63 33.12
C THR A 18 -26.97 -16.51 31.60
N PHE A 19 -28.19 -16.29 31.10
CA PHE A 19 -28.42 -15.92 29.71
C PHE A 19 -27.81 -14.54 29.47
N HIS A 20 -26.66 -14.52 28.78
CA HIS A 20 -26.14 -13.30 28.19
C HIS A 20 -27.01 -13.02 26.97
N PHE A 21 -27.95 -12.08 27.09
CA PHE A 21 -28.61 -11.50 25.94
C PHE A 21 -27.54 -10.76 25.13
N ALA A 22 -27.04 -11.38 24.07
CA ALA A 22 -26.37 -10.65 23.01
C ALA A 22 -27.44 -9.76 22.39
N MET A 23 -27.38 -8.45 22.65
CA MET A 23 -28.20 -7.47 21.95
C MET A 23 -27.84 -7.59 20.47
N ALA A 24 -28.72 -8.20 19.69
CA ALA A 24 -28.59 -8.24 18.24
C ALA A 24 -28.98 -6.85 17.74
N SER A 25 -28.00 -5.96 17.58
CA SER A 25 -28.25 -4.70 16.90
C SER A 25 -28.38 -4.96 15.41
N SER A 26 -29.47 -4.47 14.80
CA SER A 26 -29.70 -4.62 13.37
C SER A 26 -29.07 -3.44 12.62
N GLU A 27 -28.26 -3.74 11.61
CA GLU A 27 -27.77 -2.74 10.65
C GLU A 27 -28.91 -2.37 9.68
N PHE A 28 -28.97 -1.09 9.27
CA PHE A 28 -29.88 -0.65 8.20
C PHE A 28 -29.17 0.24 7.18
N GLY A 29 -29.63 0.17 5.93
CA GLY A 29 -28.95 0.77 4.79
C GLY A 29 -28.05 -0.22 4.08
N TYR A 30 -27.41 0.24 3.01
CA TYR A 30 -26.43 -0.53 2.25
C TYR A 30 -25.07 0.12 2.45
N SER A 31 -24.10 -0.70 2.86
CA SER A 31 -22.74 -0.24 3.08
C SER A 31 -22.14 0.26 1.76
N GLY A 32 -21.26 1.24 1.90
CA GLY A 32 -20.42 1.70 0.80
C GLY A 32 -19.43 0.63 0.36
N SER A 33 -18.80 0.89 -0.78
CA SER A 33 -17.70 0.09 -1.32
C SER A 33 -16.38 0.79 -1.10
N ASP A 34 -15.36 0.04 -0.72
CA ASP A 34 -14.00 0.59 -0.58
C ASP A 34 -13.45 1.07 -1.93
N GLY A 35 -12.67 2.14 -1.85
CA GLY A 35 -11.89 2.67 -2.96
C GLY A 35 -10.70 1.77 -3.28
N ARG A 36 -10.24 1.84 -4.53
CA ARG A 36 -9.07 1.08 -4.97
C ARG A 36 -7.77 1.80 -4.60
N ASN A 37 -6.79 1.04 -4.15
CA ASN A 37 -5.43 1.54 -3.96
C ASN A 37 -4.83 1.95 -5.30
N ALA A 38 -3.97 2.97 -5.26
CA ALA A 38 -3.24 3.44 -6.41
C ALA A 38 -2.05 2.53 -6.77
N SER A 39 -1.51 2.74 -7.96
CA SER A 39 -0.24 2.14 -8.38
C SER A 39 0.92 3.06 -8.00
N ASP A 40 2.04 2.45 -7.66
CA ASP A 40 3.29 3.17 -7.41
C ASP A 40 3.84 3.78 -8.71
N GLY A 41 4.62 4.85 -8.53
CA GLY A 41 5.41 5.46 -9.58
C GLY A 41 6.56 4.56 -10.01
N ARG A 42 7.05 4.77 -11.23
CA ARG A 42 8.16 3.99 -11.79
C ARG A 42 9.50 4.65 -11.51
N ASP A 43 10.49 3.86 -11.10
CA ASP A 43 11.85 4.34 -10.96
C ASP A 43 12.43 4.86 -12.29
N GLY A 44 13.24 5.90 -12.19
CA GLY A 44 14.02 6.44 -13.29
C GLY A 44 15.10 5.48 -13.77
N HIS A 45 15.40 5.56 -15.06
CA HIS A 45 16.40 4.73 -15.70
C HIS A 45 17.81 5.09 -15.26
N ARG A 46 18.61 4.06 -14.98
CA ARG A 46 20.02 4.17 -14.62
C ARG A 46 20.87 4.01 -15.86
N VAL A 47 21.83 4.90 -16.07
CA VAL A 47 22.77 4.80 -17.18
C VAL A 47 24.01 4.00 -16.76
N GLU A 48 24.52 3.20 -17.69
CA GLU A 48 25.72 2.38 -17.49
C GLU A 48 26.99 3.23 -17.49
N ASP A 49 27.98 2.76 -16.73
CA ASP A 49 29.31 3.38 -16.69
C ASP A 49 30.06 3.12 -18.01
N VAL A 50 30.86 4.10 -18.44
CA VAL A 50 31.61 4.03 -19.69
C VAL A 50 33.10 4.05 -19.43
N VAL A 51 33.84 3.24 -20.21
CA VAL A 51 35.30 3.27 -20.26
C VAL A 51 35.76 3.78 -21.61
N LEU A 52 36.59 4.82 -21.61
CA LEU A 52 37.14 5.46 -22.81
C LEU A 52 38.67 5.34 -22.83
N HIS A 53 39.22 4.94 -23.98
CA HIS A 53 40.64 5.11 -24.28
C HIS A 53 40.79 6.31 -25.22
N VAL A 54 41.41 7.38 -24.73
CA VAL A 54 41.46 8.67 -25.44
C VAL A 54 42.52 8.61 -26.53
N ASP A 55 42.09 8.80 -27.76
CA ASP A 55 42.90 8.79 -28.97
C ASP A 55 43.26 10.20 -29.47
N GLY A 56 42.84 11.23 -28.75
CA GLY A 56 42.99 12.64 -29.12
C GLY A 56 41.88 13.17 -30.01
N LEU A 57 40.89 12.35 -30.39
CA LEU A 57 39.68 12.82 -31.06
C LEU A 57 38.68 13.42 -30.07
N ALA A 58 37.72 14.16 -30.62
CA ALA A 58 36.64 14.74 -29.82
C ALA A 58 35.62 13.65 -29.43
N HIS A 59 35.35 13.53 -28.14
CA HIS A 59 34.36 12.60 -27.58
C HIS A 59 33.37 13.36 -26.69
N SER A 60 32.09 13.00 -26.78
CA SER A 60 31.03 13.62 -25.97
C SER A 60 30.11 12.53 -25.42
N TYR A 61 29.97 12.51 -24.10
CA TYR A 61 29.12 11.55 -23.39
C TYR A 61 28.02 12.24 -22.61
N VAL A 62 26.81 11.70 -22.71
CA VAL A 62 25.66 12.08 -21.88
C VAL A 62 25.24 10.85 -21.11
N LEU A 63 25.55 10.84 -19.82
CA LEU A 63 25.33 9.71 -18.91
C LEU A 63 24.30 10.07 -17.84
N ASN A 64 23.23 10.78 -18.21
CA ASN A 64 22.22 11.24 -17.27
C ASN A 64 21.23 10.13 -16.92
N GLY A 65 21.02 9.89 -15.64
CA GLY A 65 19.86 9.14 -15.18
C GLY A 65 18.56 9.92 -15.48
N THR A 66 17.44 9.22 -15.60
CA THR A 66 16.14 9.86 -15.79
C THR A 66 15.43 10.06 -14.46
N ASN A 67 14.46 10.97 -14.40
CA ASN A 67 13.62 11.10 -13.22
C ASN A 67 12.76 9.85 -13.02
N GLY A 68 12.37 9.62 -11.76
CA GLY A 68 11.25 8.76 -11.42
C GLY A 68 9.92 9.39 -11.85
N GLU A 69 8.90 8.55 -11.93
CA GLU A 69 7.53 8.95 -12.22
C GLU A 69 6.73 9.06 -10.92
N SER A 70 5.75 9.96 -10.91
CA SER A 70 4.80 10.08 -9.81
C SER A 70 3.94 8.82 -9.68
N ALA A 71 3.48 8.54 -8.47
CA ALA A 71 2.46 7.54 -8.23
C ALA A 71 1.06 8.04 -8.62
N ASP A 72 0.14 7.10 -8.77
CA ASP A 72 -1.28 7.40 -8.92
C ASP A 72 -1.90 7.78 -7.56
N HIS A 73 -3.10 8.36 -7.61
CA HIS A 73 -3.93 8.61 -6.43
C HIS A 73 -4.86 7.43 -6.16
N GLY A 74 -5.07 7.10 -4.89
CA GLY A 74 -6.09 6.14 -4.48
C GLY A 74 -7.49 6.67 -4.81
N GLU A 75 -8.41 5.76 -5.11
CA GLU A 75 -9.81 6.14 -5.37
C GLU A 75 -10.56 6.33 -4.06
N SER A 76 -11.57 7.19 -4.06
CA SER A 76 -12.48 7.34 -2.93
C SER A 76 -13.31 6.07 -2.73
N GLY A 77 -13.60 5.74 -1.45
CA GLY A 77 -14.71 4.86 -1.11
C GLY A 77 -16.06 5.54 -1.42
N SER A 78 -17.13 4.75 -1.47
CA SER A 78 -18.48 5.27 -1.66
C SER A 78 -19.25 5.41 -0.35
N ASP A 79 -20.19 6.36 -0.32
CA ASP A 79 -21.05 6.55 0.84
C ASP A 79 -21.99 5.35 1.04
N ALA A 80 -22.35 5.09 2.30
CA ALA A 80 -23.52 4.27 2.58
C ALA A 80 -24.80 4.92 2.05
N TRP A 81 -25.75 4.12 1.60
CA TRP A 81 -26.99 4.63 1.02
C TRP A 81 -28.22 3.90 1.54
N SER A 82 -29.39 4.50 1.32
CA SER A 82 -30.66 4.03 1.90
C SER A 82 -30.66 3.97 3.44
N CYS A 83 -29.90 4.87 4.09
CA CYS A 83 -29.78 4.96 5.54
C CYS A 83 -30.96 5.70 6.22
N SER A 84 -32.18 5.50 5.71
CA SER A 84 -33.40 6.01 6.34
C SER A 84 -34.12 4.85 7.01
N HIS A 85 -34.42 4.99 8.30
CA HIS A 85 -35.10 3.97 9.08
C HIS A 85 -36.09 4.60 10.07
N ASP A 86 -37.22 3.93 10.28
CA ASP A 86 -38.20 4.33 11.29
C ASP A 86 -37.64 4.02 12.68
N CYS A 87 -37.87 4.89 13.67
CA CYS A 87 -37.28 4.76 15.01
C CYS A 87 -37.86 3.52 15.75
N PRO A 88 -37.13 2.39 15.80
CA PRO A 88 -37.65 1.16 16.39
C PRO A 88 -37.38 1.18 17.90
N TRP A 89 -38.00 0.25 18.63
CA TRP A 89 -37.81 0.10 20.08
C TRP A 89 -36.55 -0.71 20.45
N GLU A 90 -35.83 -1.20 19.45
CA GLU A 90 -34.60 -1.98 19.56
C GLU A 90 -33.38 -1.16 19.10
N ASP A 91 -32.18 -1.55 19.56
CA ASP A 91 -30.94 -0.87 19.17
C ASP A 91 -30.60 -1.18 17.71
N VAL A 92 -30.46 -0.15 16.89
CA VAL A 92 -30.09 -0.26 15.46
C VAL A 92 -28.94 0.70 15.13
N TYR A 93 -28.13 0.34 14.14
CA TYR A 93 -27.05 1.20 13.62
C TYR A 93 -27.13 1.31 12.10
N GLY A 94 -26.70 2.45 11.57
CA GLY A 94 -26.69 2.68 10.13
C GLY A 94 -25.49 1.99 9.47
N ALA A 95 -25.63 1.66 8.20
CA ALA A 95 -24.55 1.11 7.40
C ALA A 95 -23.40 2.12 7.22
N ASP A 96 -22.19 1.60 7.20
CA ASP A 96 -20.97 2.41 7.06
C ASP A 96 -20.62 2.67 5.59
N GLY A 97 -20.01 3.83 5.33
CA GLY A 97 -19.37 4.10 4.05
C GLY A 97 -18.12 3.23 3.85
N GLY A 98 -17.68 3.12 2.61
CA GLY A 98 -16.44 2.42 2.27
C GLY A 98 -15.21 3.26 2.58
N ASP A 99 -14.10 2.60 2.87
CA ASP A 99 -12.81 3.26 3.10
C ASP A 99 -12.23 3.80 1.79
N GLY A 100 -11.47 4.89 1.88
CA GLY A 100 -10.68 5.39 0.75
C GLY A 100 -9.51 4.46 0.43
N GLY A 101 -9.15 4.36 -0.84
CA GLY A 101 -7.94 3.69 -1.28
C GLY A 101 -6.67 4.46 -0.91
N ASN A 102 -5.59 3.74 -0.64
CA ASN A 102 -4.29 4.34 -0.37
C ASN A 102 -3.67 4.93 -1.65
N GLY A 103 -2.94 6.02 -1.52
CA GLY A 103 -2.05 6.52 -2.57
C GLY A 103 -0.85 5.60 -2.79
N GLY A 104 -0.26 5.66 -3.98
CA GLY A 104 0.98 4.94 -4.27
C GLY A 104 2.23 5.73 -3.87
N ASP A 105 3.36 5.04 -3.81
CA ASP A 105 4.68 5.63 -3.56
C ASP A 105 5.31 6.18 -4.85
N GLY A 106 5.95 7.35 -4.77
CA GLY A 106 6.67 7.92 -5.92
C GLY A 106 7.89 7.10 -6.33
N GLY A 107 8.22 7.10 -7.62
CA GLY A 107 9.40 6.40 -8.14
C GLY A 107 10.69 7.13 -7.81
N ASN A 108 11.79 6.40 -7.57
CA ASN A 108 13.09 7.00 -7.31
C ASN A 108 13.71 7.58 -8.59
N GLY A 109 14.58 8.57 -8.43
CA GLY A 109 15.43 9.06 -9.51
C GLY A 109 16.46 8.03 -10.00
N GLY A 110 16.70 8.02 -11.31
CA GLY A 110 17.69 7.19 -11.96
C GLY A 110 19.12 7.68 -11.71
N ARG A 111 20.06 6.76 -11.53
CA ARG A 111 21.48 7.08 -11.36
C ARG A 111 22.11 7.46 -12.72
N GLY A 112 22.87 8.55 -12.74
CA GLY A 112 23.78 8.84 -13.85
C GLY A 112 25.00 7.93 -13.87
N GLY A 113 25.56 7.70 -15.05
CA GLY A 113 26.72 6.84 -15.26
C GLY A 113 28.04 7.58 -15.04
N ASP A 114 29.06 6.84 -14.64
CA ASP A 114 30.42 7.34 -14.47
C ASP A 114 31.25 7.14 -15.75
N LEU A 115 32.20 8.05 -16.01
CA LEU A 115 33.18 7.91 -17.11
C LEU A 115 34.58 7.66 -16.54
N THR A 116 35.17 6.53 -16.92
CA THR A 116 36.58 6.25 -16.66
C THR A 116 37.39 6.42 -17.95
N ALA A 117 38.33 7.37 -17.97
CA ALA A 117 39.14 7.67 -19.15
C ALA A 117 40.62 7.31 -18.95
N TYR A 118 41.17 6.55 -19.90
CA TYR A 118 42.60 6.24 -20.01
C TYR A 118 43.21 7.08 -21.12
N TYR A 119 44.25 7.83 -20.83
CA TYR A 119 44.89 8.76 -21.77
C TYR A 119 46.42 8.67 -21.64
N MET A 120 47.11 8.97 -22.74
CA MET A 120 48.58 8.98 -22.77
C MET A 120 49.14 10.38 -22.50
N ASP A 121 48.39 11.42 -22.86
CA ASP A 121 48.75 12.82 -22.65
C ASP A 121 47.53 13.61 -22.14
N LEU A 122 47.73 14.43 -21.12
CA LEU A 122 46.66 15.22 -20.48
C LEU A 122 45.96 16.17 -21.46
N SER A 123 46.67 16.65 -22.49
CA SER A 123 46.09 17.50 -23.54
C SER A 123 44.96 16.82 -24.31
N GLN A 124 44.94 15.48 -24.36
CA GLN A 124 43.89 14.70 -25.03
C GLN A 124 42.55 14.81 -24.30
N LEU A 125 42.54 14.99 -22.98
CA LEU A 125 41.31 15.15 -22.20
C LEU A 125 40.55 16.43 -22.53
N LYS A 126 41.22 17.45 -23.09
CA LYS A 126 40.55 18.68 -23.53
C LYS A 126 39.52 18.44 -24.64
N ASN A 127 39.63 17.31 -25.34
CA ASN A 127 38.72 16.91 -26.40
C ASN A 127 37.57 16.03 -25.88
N VAL A 128 37.48 15.79 -24.56
CA VAL A 128 36.41 14.99 -23.94
C VAL A 128 35.43 15.90 -23.20
N SER A 129 34.15 15.79 -23.54
CA SER A 129 33.04 16.43 -22.83
C SER A 129 32.16 15.38 -22.15
N LEU A 130 31.78 15.63 -20.91
CA LEU A 130 30.92 14.75 -20.12
C LEU A 130 29.80 15.55 -19.46
N VAL A 131 28.58 15.05 -19.61
CA VAL A 131 27.43 15.48 -18.81
C VAL A 131 26.88 14.26 -18.10
N ALA A 132 26.90 14.27 -16.78
CA ALA A 132 26.40 13.18 -15.96
C ALA A 132 25.71 13.73 -14.71
N TYR A 133 24.41 13.47 -14.58
CA TYR A 133 23.60 13.80 -13.42
C TYR A 133 22.66 12.63 -13.09
N GLY A 134 22.26 12.53 -11.83
CA GLY A 134 21.12 11.71 -11.45
C GLY A 134 19.79 12.38 -11.81
N GLY A 135 18.74 11.58 -11.90
CA GLY A 135 17.37 12.05 -11.96
C GLY A 135 16.79 12.36 -10.58
N TYR A 136 15.71 13.12 -10.56
CA TYR A 136 14.89 13.36 -9.37
C TYR A 136 13.97 12.18 -9.11
N GLY A 137 13.69 11.90 -7.83
CA GLY A 137 12.57 11.05 -7.41
C GLY A 137 11.32 11.88 -7.14
#